data_AF-A0A1A8QF95-F1
#
_entry.id   AF-A0A1A8QF95-F1
#
_cell.length_a   1.000
_cell.length_b   1.000
_cell.length_c   1.000
_cell.angle_alpha   90.00
_cell.angle_beta   90.00
_cell.angle_gamma   90.00
#
_symmetry.space_group_name_H-M   'P 1'
#
loop_
_entity.id
_entity.type
_entity.pdbx_description
1 polymer ?
#
loop_
_entity_poly.entity_id
_entity_poly.type
_entity_poly.pdbx_seq_one_letter_code
_entity_poly.pdbx_strand_id
1 'polypeptide(L)'
;KASFKKTQLCFYSIPEYEAWKESQANHKSWKIKYYKGLGTSTSQEAKEYFSDMQKHKIPFKYCGPQDDEAITLAFSKKKVDERKEWLTNFMNNRRQRKEHNLPEDYLYGKSTKFLSYNDFVNKELVLFSNSDNERSIPCLVDGLKPGQRKVLFCCFKRNDKREVKVAQLAGSVAEMSAYHHGEMSLMMTIINLAQDFVGSNNLNLLQPLGQFGTRLHGGKDSASPRYIFTML
;
A
#
# COMPACT_ATOMS: atom_id res chain seq x y z
N LYS A 1 8.84 -7.30 12.09
CA LYS A 1 9.68 -7.95 13.13
C LYS A 1 10.57 -9.01 12.48
N ALA A 2 11.84 -9.07 12.89
CA ALA A 2 12.77 -10.12 12.50
C ALA A 2 13.12 -10.97 13.73
N SER A 3 13.06 -12.30 13.62
CA SER A 3 13.43 -13.21 14.71
C SER A 3 14.44 -14.24 14.26
N PHE A 4 15.46 -14.46 15.10
CA PHE A 4 16.49 -15.47 14.89
C PHE A 4 16.91 -16.06 16.24
N LYS A 5 16.70 -17.37 16.42
CA LYS A 5 16.89 -18.08 17.70
C LYS A 5 16.11 -17.36 18.83
N LYS A 6 16.80 -16.89 19.87
CA LYS A 6 16.21 -16.15 21.00
C LYS A 6 16.20 -14.63 20.79
N THR A 7 16.77 -14.13 19.68
CA THR A 7 16.86 -12.70 19.38
C THR A 7 15.65 -12.25 18.57
N GLN A 8 15.03 -11.17 19.00
CA GLN A 8 13.92 -10.52 18.29
C GLN A 8 14.24 -9.05 18.08
N LEU A 9 14.06 -8.58 16.84
CA LEU A 9 14.24 -7.19 16.45
C LEU A 9 12.91 -6.65 15.91
N CYS A 10 12.52 -5.49 16.43
CA CYS A 10 11.34 -4.75 15.99
C CYS A 10 11.80 -3.50 15.25
N PHE A 11 11.27 -3.30 14.05
CA PHE A 11 11.46 -2.14 13.21
C PHE A 11 10.11 -1.45 13.07
N TYR A 12 10.07 -0.14 13.25
CA TYR A 12 8.83 0.64 13.20
C TYR A 12 8.69 1.41 11.89
N SER A 13 9.74 1.43 11.07
CA SER A 13 9.78 2.04 9.75
C SER A 13 10.35 1.06 8.72
N ILE A 14 9.80 1.06 7.50
CA ILE A 14 10.30 0.19 6.41
C ILE A 14 11.75 0.53 6.03
N PRO A 15 12.14 1.83 5.91
CA PRO A 15 13.55 2.18 5.66
C PRO A 15 14.51 1.66 6.74
N GLU A 16 14.11 1.68 8.01
CA GLU A 16 14.89 1.10 9.12
C GLU A 16 15.12 -0.41 8.93
N TYR A 17 14.07 -1.13 8.51
CA TYR A 17 14.15 -2.57 8.23
C TYR A 17 15.05 -2.87 7.02
N GLU A 18 14.92 -2.12 5.91
CA GLU A 18 15.75 -2.35 4.73
C GLU A 18 17.22 -2.03 5.01
N ALA A 19 17.53 -0.94 5.74
CA ALA A 19 18.89 -0.63 6.17
C ALA A 19 19.50 -1.74 7.06
N TRP A 20 18.70 -2.32 7.97
CA TRP A 20 19.13 -3.47 8.76
C TRP A 20 19.38 -4.71 7.89
N LYS A 21 18.50 -4.97 6.91
CA LYS A 21 18.60 -6.13 6.02
C LYS A 21 19.82 -6.04 5.10
N GLU A 22 20.14 -4.85 4.59
CA GLU A 22 21.32 -4.59 3.77
C GLU A 22 22.62 -4.73 4.56
N SER A 23 22.64 -4.26 5.80
CA SER A 23 23.81 -4.40 6.69
C SER A 23 24.02 -5.83 7.21
N GLN A 24 23.00 -6.69 7.14
CA GLN A 24 23.05 -8.04 7.71
C GLN A 24 23.28 -9.13 6.66
N ALA A 25 24.50 -9.68 6.62
CA ALA A 25 24.89 -10.73 5.66
C ALA A 25 24.04 -12.01 5.79
N ASN A 26 23.62 -12.38 7.00
CA ASN A 26 22.85 -13.60 7.26
C ASN A 26 21.32 -13.37 7.32
N HIS A 27 20.80 -12.28 6.75
CA HIS A 27 19.37 -11.94 6.82
C HIS A 27 18.43 -13.06 6.37
N LYS A 28 18.84 -13.93 5.43
CA LYS A 28 18.05 -15.09 4.96
C LYS A 28 17.76 -16.12 6.06
N SER A 29 18.59 -16.18 7.11
CA SER A 29 18.37 -17.08 8.25
C SER A 29 17.35 -16.52 9.25
N TRP A 30 16.96 -15.24 9.12
CA TRP A 30 15.98 -14.61 10.01
C TRP A 30 14.57 -14.87 9.51
N LYS A 31 13.65 -15.17 10.44
CA LYS A 31 12.22 -15.21 10.15
C LYS A 31 11.68 -13.79 10.16
N ILE A 32 11.15 -13.34 9.03
CA ILE A 32 10.55 -12.01 8.89
C ILE A 32 9.03 -12.11 8.94
N LYS A 33 8.40 -11.36 9.84
CA LYS A 33 6.94 -11.22 9.91
C LYS A 33 6.56 -9.75 9.80
N TYR A 34 5.69 -9.44 8.84
CA TYR A 34 5.13 -8.11 8.61
C TYR A 34 3.85 -7.92 9.43
N TYR A 35 3.71 -6.78 10.09
CA TYR A 35 2.57 -6.43 10.93
C TYR A 35 1.83 -5.27 10.25
N LYS A 36 0.84 -5.60 9.41
CA LYS A 36 0.12 -4.61 8.58
C LYS A 36 -1.08 -3.99 9.27
N GLY A 37 -1.61 -4.66 10.28
CA GLY A 37 -2.71 -4.18 11.09
C GLY A 37 -2.49 -4.57 12.54
N LEU A 38 -3.10 -3.82 13.46
CA LEU A 38 -2.98 -4.04 14.89
C LEU A 38 -3.43 -5.45 15.30
N GLY A 39 -4.43 -6.03 14.62
CA GLY A 39 -4.89 -7.41 14.82
C GLY A 39 -3.87 -8.50 14.47
N THR A 40 -2.72 -8.17 13.87
CA THR A 40 -1.61 -9.13 13.69
C THR A 40 -0.85 -9.38 14.99
N SER A 41 -0.92 -8.45 15.94
CA SER A 41 -0.25 -8.55 17.24
C SER A 41 -1.05 -9.45 18.18
N THR A 42 -0.36 -10.35 18.88
CA THR A 42 -1.01 -11.20 19.88
C THR A 42 -1.25 -10.43 21.19
N SER A 43 -2.12 -10.94 22.05
CA SER A 43 -2.34 -10.37 23.38
C SER A 43 -1.07 -10.35 24.24
N GLN A 44 -0.15 -11.29 24.02
CA GLN A 44 1.16 -11.30 24.69
C GLN A 44 2.03 -10.14 24.19
N GLU A 45 2.15 -9.97 22.87
CA GLU A 45 2.91 -8.85 22.28
C GLU A 45 2.30 -7.50 22.68
N ALA A 46 0.98 -7.41 22.80
CA ALA A 46 0.32 -6.21 23.31
C ALA A 46 0.81 -5.87 24.72
N LYS A 47 0.80 -6.83 25.65
CA LYS A 47 1.33 -6.61 27.01
C LYS A 47 2.80 -6.16 26.99
N GLU A 48 3.61 -6.73 26.11
CA GLU A 48 5.01 -6.30 25.91
C GLU A 48 5.09 -4.83 25.45
N TYR A 49 4.27 -4.41 24.47
CA TYR A 49 4.23 -3.02 24.02
C TYR A 49 3.81 -2.06 25.14
N PHE A 50 2.79 -2.42 25.91
CA PHE A 50 2.31 -1.59 27.02
C PHE A 50 3.30 -1.58 28.21
N SER A 51 4.12 -2.61 28.36
CA SER A 51 5.20 -2.64 29.36
C SER A 51 6.34 -1.67 29.03
N ASP A 52 6.61 -1.42 27.74
CA ASP A 52 7.57 -0.42 27.27
C ASP A 52 6.84 0.84 26.73
N MET A 53 5.98 1.42 27.57
CA MET A 53 5.15 2.56 27.19
C MET A 53 5.96 3.76 26.68
N GLN A 54 7.16 4.00 27.23
CA GLN A 54 8.00 5.14 26.84
C GLN A 54 8.48 5.04 25.38
N LYS A 55 8.74 3.83 24.90
CA LYS A 55 9.10 3.59 23.50
C LYS A 55 7.90 3.71 22.55
N HIS A 56 6.73 3.30 23.00
CA HIS A 56 5.53 3.18 22.18
C HIS A 56 4.62 4.42 22.20
N LYS A 57 4.81 5.32 23.17
CA LYS A 57 4.07 6.59 23.29
C LYS A 57 4.92 7.73 22.74
N ILE A 58 4.47 8.30 21.62
CA ILE A 58 5.09 9.49 21.03
C ILE A 58 4.14 10.67 21.19
N PRO A 59 4.38 11.58 22.15
CA PRO A 59 3.58 12.78 22.29
C PRO A 59 3.77 13.71 21.10
N PHE A 60 2.66 14.24 20.59
CA PHE A 60 2.71 15.35 19.64
C PHE A 60 3.04 16.64 20.38
N LYS A 61 3.95 17.43 19.82
CA LYS A 61 4.36 18.73 20.36
C LYS A 61 4.08 19.82 19.35
N TYR A 62 3.28 20.80 19.74
CA TYR A 62 3.14 22.03 18.97
C TYR A 62 4.40 22.88 19.14
N CYS A 63 5.01 23.28 18.02
CA CYS A 63 6.30 23.97 17.94
C CYS A 63 6.19 25.35 17.28
N GLY A 64 4.98 25.85 17.01
CA GLY A 64 4.74 27.19 16.48
C GLY A 64 3.88 27.20 15.20
N PRO A 65 3.73 28.38 14.56
CA PRO A 65 2.81 28.59 13.44
C PRO A 65 3.02 27.66 12.23
N GLN A 66 4.23 27.13 12.03
CA GLN A 66 4.50 26.18 10.95
C GLN A 66 3.69 24.87 11.06
N ASP A 67 3.21 24.53 12.26
CA ASP A 67 2.33 23.39 12.49
C ASP A 67 0.92 23.67 11.97
N ASP A 68 0.40 24.87 12.21
CA ASP A 68 -0.91 25.31 11.72
C ASP A 68 -0.92 25.37 10.18
N GLU A 69 0.15 25.90 9.60
CA GLU A 69 0.34 25.96 8.16
C GLU A 69 0.41 24.56 7.54
N ALA A 70 1.14 23.62 8.16
CA ALA A 70 1.25 22.24 7.69
C ALA A 70 -0.10 21.50 7.72
N ILE A 71 -0.86 21.65 8.80
CA ILE A 71 -2.21 21.07 8.91
C ILE A 71 -3.13 21.69 7.84
N THR A 72 -3.07 23.01 7.66
CA THR A 72 -3.88 23.71 6.66
C THR A 72 -3.50 23.26 5.24
N LEU A 73 -2.22 23.12 4.93
CA LEU A 73 -1.73 22.58 3.65
C LEU A 73 -2.33 21.19 3.40
N ALA A 74 -2.25 20.30 4.39
CA ALA A 74 -2.69 18.92 4.26
C ALA A 74 -4.20 18.79 4.01
N PHE A 75 -5.03 19.53 4.76
CA PHE A 75 -6.48 19.25 4.80
C PHE A 75 -7.38 20.34 4.22
N SER A 76 -6.87 21.56 4.00
CA SER A 76 -7.69 22.62 3.41
C SER A 76 -8.08 22.27 1.98
N LYS A 77 -9.38 22.33 1.69
CA LYS A 77 -9.90 22.14 0.33
C LYS A 77 -9.44 23.24 -0.64
N LYS A 78 -8.94 24.37 -0.13
CA LYS A 78 -8.48 25.50 -0.94
C LYS A 78 -7.00 25.42 -1.33
N LYS A 79 -6.20 24.55 -0.70
CA LYS A 79 -4.75 24.44 -0.91
C LYS A 79 -4.36 23.30 -1.86
N VAL A 80 -5.18 23.03 -2.88
CA VAL A 80 -4.94 21.91 -3.81
C VAL A 80 -3.64 22.10 -4.58
N ASP A 81 -3.38 23.30 -5.11
CA ASP A 81 -2.19 23.54 -5.92
C ASP A 81 -0.90 23.56 -5.08
N GLU A 82 -0.95 24.14 -3.88
CA GLU A 82 0.15 24.05 -2.91
C GLU A 82 0.49 22.58 -2.57
N ARG A 83 -0.52 21.70 -2.45
CA ARG A 83 -0.27 20.26 -2.27
C ARG A 83 0.37 19.59 -3.48
N LYS A 84 0.08 20.05 -4.70
CA LYS A 84 0.75 19.53 -5.90
C LYS A 84 2.23 19.88 -5.88
N GLU A 85 2.57 21.12 -5.56
CA GLU A 85 3.98 21.55 -5.41
C GLU A 85 4.68 20.79 -4.29
N TRP A 86 4.03 20.67 -3.13
CA TRP A 86 4.53 19.90 -1.98
C TRP A 86 4.84 18.45 -2.33
N LEU A 87 3.93 17.75 -3.01
CA LEU A 87 4.15 16.37 -3.45
C LEU A 87 5.21 16.27 -4.55
N THR A 88 5.26 17.24 -5.46
CA THR A 88 6.29 17.29 -6.50
C THR A 88 7.69 17.43 -5.90
N ASN A 89 7.85 18.33 -4.92
CA ASN A 89 9.10 18.51 -4.17
C ASN A 89 9.48 17.23 -3.41
N PHE A 90 8.51 16.58 -2.75
CA PHE A 90 8.74 15.29 -2.09
C PHE A 90 9.23 14.21 -3.07
N MET A 91 8.55 14.06 -4.22
CA MET A 91 8.92 13.07 -5.25
C MET A 91 10.31 13.35 -5.84
N ASN A 92 10.62 14.61 -6.13
CA ASN A 92 11.93 15.03 -6.66
C ASN A 92 13.05 14.73 -5.66
N ASN A 93 12.86 15.09 -4.38
CA ASN A 93 13.83 14.79 -3.32
C ASN A 93 14.06 13.28 -3.17
N ARG A 94 12.98 12.49 -3.20
CA ARG A 94 13.07 11.02 -3.13
C ARG A 94 13.83 10.44 -4.32
N ARG A 95 13.58 10.96 -5.53
CA ARG A 95 14.29 10.54 -6.75
C ARG A 95 15.78 10.86 -6.67
N GLN A 96 16.14 12.10 -6.30
CA GLN A 96 17.55 12.51 -6.17
C GLN A 96 18.29 11.65 -5.14
N ARG A 97 17.69 11.41 -3.97
CA ARG A 97 18.28 10.52 -2.95
C ARG A 97 18.57 9.12 -3.50
N LYS A 98 17.62 8.55 -4.25
CA LYS A 98 17.79 7.25 -4.89
C LYS A 98 18.92 7.25 -5.93
N GLU A 99 18.99 8.28 -6.77
CA GLU A 99 20.05 8.43 -7.79
C GLU A 99 21.45 8.55 -7.15
N HIS A 100 21.54 9.15 -5.97
CA HIS A 100 22.79 9.30 -5.21
C HIS A 100 23.05 8.19 -4.17
N ASN A 101 22.24 7.12 -4.13
CA ASN A 101 22.31 6.06 -3.10
C ASN A 101 22.33 6.61 -1.65
N LEU A 102 21.61 7.70 -1.41
CA LEU A 102 21.44 8.27 -0.07
C LEU A 102 20.28 7.59 0.65
N PRO A 103 20.37 7.34 1.97
CA PRO A 103 19.29 6.74 2.73
C PRO A 103 18.03 7.63 2.73
N GLU A 104 16.86 6.99 2.73
CA GLU A 104 15.60 7.68 2.98
C GLU A 104 15.55 8.16 4.44
N ASP A 105 15.09 9.39 4.66
CA ASP A 105 14.81 9.88 6.00
C ASP A 105 13.52 9.20 6.52
N TYR A 106 13.52 8.76 7.78
CA TYR A 106 12.40 8.04 8.37
C TYR A 106 12.15 8.43 9.82
N LEU A 107 10.88 8.43 10.21
CA LEU A 107 10.46 8.69 11.59
C LEU A 107 10.57 7.43 12.47
N TYR A 108 10.38 7.62 13.78
CA TYR A 108 10.31 6.54 14.78
C TYR A 108 11.61 5.78 15.01
N GLY A 109 12.75 6.39 14.70
CA GLY A 109 14.04 5.91 15.18
C GLY A 109 14.12 5.87 16.72
N LYS A 110 15.13 5.17 17.25
CA LYS A 110 15.32 4.88 18.69
C LYS A 110 15.30 6.10 19.63
N SER A 111 15.54 7.30 19.12
CA SER A 111 15.63 8.56 19.89
C SER A 111 14.37 9.44 19.81
N THR A 112 13.30 9.00 19.15
CA THR A 112 12.10 9.83 18.94
C THR A 112 11.31 9.97 20.23
N LYS A 113 11.45 11.09 20.94
CA LYS A 113 10.75 11.38 22.20
C LYS A 113 9.44 12.14 22.05
N PHE A 114 9.30 12.90 20.97
CA PHE A 114 8.12 13.66 20.60
C PHE A 114 8.12 13.84 19.08
N LEU A 115 6.97 14.21 18.52
CA LEU A 115 6.83 14.51 17.09
C LEU A 115 6.10 15.83 16.91
N SER A 116 6.62 16.74 16.08
CA SER A 116 5.91 17.97 15.74
C SER A 116 4.83 17.70 14.70
N TYR A 117 3.80 18.55 14.62
CA TYR A 117 2.77 18.39 13.58
C TYR A 117 3.36 18.63 12.19
N ASN A 118 4.26 19.59 12.05
CA ASN A 118 4.98 19.84 10.82
C ASN A 118 5.80 18.62 10.37
N ASP A 119 6.57 17.99 11.27
CA ASP A 119 7.32 16.77 10.96
C ASP A 119 6.39 15.64 10.56
N PHE A 120 5.28 15.43 11.30
CA PHE A 120 4.31 14.41 10.95
C PHE A 120 3.73 14.63 9.55
N VAL A 121 3.29 15.85 9.23
CA VAL A 121 2.74 16.15 7.90
C VAL A 121 3.79 15.91 6.82
N ASN A 122 4.99 16.46 6.99
CA ASN A 122 6.01 16.49 5.94
C ASN A 122 6.87 15.22 5.83
N LYS A 123 6.85 14.33 6.83
CA LYS A 123 7.65 13.08 6.83
C LYS A 123 6.81 11.81 6.91
N GLU A 124 5.61 11.85 7.50
CA GLU A 124 4.71 10.69 7.59
C GLU A 124 3.54 10.80 6.60
N LEU A 125 2.75 11.88 6.70
CA LEU A 125 1.52 12.03 5.94
C LEU A 125 1.79 12.15 4.44
N VAL A 126 2.89 12.81 4.06
CA VAL A 126 3.33 12.90 2.66
C VAL A 126 3.53 11.51 2.02
N LEU A 127 3.99 10.52 2.79
CA LEU A 127 4.15 9.14 2.32
C LEU A 127 2.80 8.54 1.95
N PHE A 128 1.80 8.73 2.82
CA PHE A 128 0.43 8.30 2.54
C PHE A 128 -0.12 9.00 1.29
N SER A 129 0.04 10.32 1.17
CA SER A 129 -0.44 11.08 0.01
C SER A 129 0.22 10.64 -1.30
N ASN A 130 1.53 10.40 -1.30
CA ASN A 130 2.22 9.88 -2.47
C ASN A 130 1.80 8.43 -2.79
N SER A 131 1.68 7.56 -1.78
CA SER A 131 1.17 6.20 -1.97
C SER A 131 -0.29 6.16 -2.45
N ASP A 132 -1.10 7.17 -2.09
CA ASP A 132 -2.44 7.33 -2.62
C ASP A 132 -2.42 7.66 -4.11
N ASN A 133 -1.54 8.56 -4.54
CA ASN A 133 -1.33 8.82 -5.96
C ASN A 133 -0.86 7.56 -6.71
N GLU A 134 0.15 6.85 -6.19
CA GLU A 134 0.70 5.64 -6.81
C GLU A 134 -0.35 4.55 -7.01
N ARG A 135 -1.30 4.39 -6.08
CA ARG A 135 -2.38 3.39 -6.19
C ARG A 135 -3.58 3.89 -7.00
N SER A 136 -3.81 5.20 -7.04
CA SER A 136 -5.03 5.79 -7.62
C SER A 136 -4.86 6.24 -9.06
N ILE A 137 -3.65 6.62 -9.49
CA ILE A 137 -3.34 7.13 -10.82
C ILE A 137 -2.63 6.03 -11.64
N PRO A 138 -3.09 5.73 -12.86
CA PRO A 138 -2.47 4.70 -13.70
C PRO A 138 -1.11 5.16 -14.27
N CYS A 139 -0.30 4.19 -14.69
CA CYS A 139 0.92 4.46 -15.45
C CYS A 139 0.57 4.74 -16.92
N LEU A 140 1.27 5.68 -17.55
CA LEU A 140 1.11 6.00 -18.97
C LEU A 140 1.41 4.78 -19.88
N VAL A 141 2.38 3.95 -19.50
CA VAL A 141 2.90 2.87 -20.36
C VAL A 141 1.87 1.76 -20.61
N ASP A 142 1.09 1.40 -19.59
CA ASP A 142 0.11 0.32 -19.67
C ASP A 142 -1.33 0.76 -19.41
N GLY A 143 -1.55 1.99 -18.94
CA GLY A 143 -2.87 2.48 -18.54
C GLY A 143 -3.39 1.85 -17.25
N LEU A 144 -2.57 1.12 -16.49
CA LEU A 144 -3.01 0.33 -15.33
C LEU A 144 -2.55 0.91 -14.00
N LYS A 145 -3.40 0.77 -13.00
CA LYS A 145 -3.06 0.95 -11.58
C LYS A 145 -2.29 -0.27 -11.06
N PRO A 146 -1.51 -0.16 -9.98
CA PRO A 146 -0.75 -1.29 -9.43
C PRO A 146 -1.60 -2.53 -9.12
N GLY A 147 -2.82 -2.35 -8.61
CA GLY A 147 -3.74 -3.48 -8.35
C GLY A 147 -4.12 -4.23 -9.63
N GLN A 148 -4.46 -3.51 -10.70
CA GLN A 148 -4.78 -4.10 -12.00
C GLN A 148 -3.58 -4.81 -12.62
N ARG A 149 -2.40 -4.19 -12.55
CA ARG A 149 -1.14 -4.79 -13.04
C ARG A 149 -0.81 -6.08 -12.30
N LYS A 150 -1.05 -6.15 -10.99
CA LYS A 150 -0.86 -7.36 -10.18
C LYS A 150 -1.83 -8.47 -10.57
N VAL A 151 -3.09 -8.15 -10.90
CA VAL A 151 -4.06 -9.10 -11.43
C VAL A 151 -3.57 -9.69 -12.75
N LEU A 152 -3.23 -8.85 -13.73
CA LEU A 152 -2.77 -9.33 -15.03
C LEU A 152 -1.46 -10.11 -14.94
N PHE A 153 -0.51 -9.64 -14.14
CA PHE A 153 0.73 -10.38 -13.88
C PHE A 153 0.46 -11.80 -13.38
N CYS A 154 -0.48 -11.96 -12.44
CA CYS A 154 -0.87 -13.27 -11.94
C CYS A 154 -1.49 -14.13 -13.04
N CYS A 155 -2.37 -13.56 -13.87
CA CYS A 155 -3.00 -14.26 -14.98
C CYS A 155 -1.96 -14.74 -16.00
N PHE A 156 -1.01 -13.87 -16.39
CA PHE A 156 0.10 -14.24 -17.28
C PHE A 156 0.99 -15.33 -16.66
N LYS A 157 1.29 -15.22 -15.37
CA LYS A 157 2.16 -16.17 -14.67
C LYS A 157 1.52 -17.55 -14.51
N ARG A 158 0.21 -17.62 -14.28
CA ARG A 158 -0.53 -18.87 -14.19
C ARG A 158 -0.77 -19.50 -15.57
N ASN A 159 -0.93 -18.68 -16.61
CA ASN A 159 -1.18 -19.11 -17.98
C ASN A 159 -2.35 -20.12 -18.07
N ASP A 160 -3.39 -19.86 -17.27
CA ASP A 160 -4.56 -20.72 -17.18
C ASP A 160 -5.27 -20.79 -18.54
N LYS A 161 -5.48 -22.00 -19.05
CA LYS A 161 -6.21 -22.25 -20.31
C LYS A 161 -7.70 -22.51 -20.10
N ARG A 162 -8.11 -22.68 -18.84
CA ARG A 162 -9.49 -22.89 -18.43
C ARG A 162 -9.94 -21.70 -17.61
N GLU A 163 -11.25 -21.48 -17.60
CA GLU A 163 -11.87 -20.46 -16.76
C GLU A 163 -11.59 -20.70 -15.27
N VAL A 164 -11.47 -19.61 -14.51
CA VAL A 164 -11.22 -19.62 -13.06
C VAL A 164 -12.25 -18.77 -12.35
N LYS A 165 -12.71 -19.20 -11.17
CA LYS A 165 -13.62 -18.38 -10.36
C LYS A 165 -12.92 -17.11 -9.93
N VAL A 166 -13.61 -15.97 -10.01
CA VAL A 166 -13.05 -14.67 -9.63
C VAL A 166 -12.54 -14.66 -8.19
N ALA A 167 -13.27 -15.28 -7.25
CA ALA A 167 -12.82 -15.40 -5.86
C ALA A 167 -11.50 -16.19 -5.71
N GLN A 168 -11.33 -17.27 -6.48
CA GLN A 168 -10.11 -18.09 -6.44
C GLN A 168 -8.93 -17.38 -7.10
N LEU A 169 -9.19 -16.67 -8.20
CA LEU A 169 -8.20 -15.82 -8.85
C LEU A 169 -7.74 -14.70 -7.91
N ALA A 170 -8.66 -14.02 -7.21
CA ALA A 170 -8.31 -12.98 -6.25
C ALA A 170 -7.40 -13.49 -5.13
N GLY A 171 -7.69 -14.67 -4.56
CA GLY A 171 -6.80 -15.32 -3.59
C GLY A 171 -5.41 -15.63 -4.15
N SER A 172 -5.35 -16.17 -5.38
CA SER A 172 -4.08 -16.42 -6.07
C SER A 172 -3.29 -15.14 -6.34
N VAL A 173 -3.97 -14.06 -6.73
CA VAL A 173 -3.36 -12.74 -6.93
C VAL A 173 -2.81 -12.22 -5.61
N ALA A 174 -3.57 -12.32 -4.51
CA ALA A 174 -3.14 -11.85 -3.20
C ALA A 174 -1.85 -12.51 -2.75
N GLU A 175 -1.75 -13.83 -2.92
CA GLU A 175 -0.57 -14.63 -2.61
C GLU A 175 0.60 -14.32 -3.56
N MET A 176 0.40 -14.53 -4.87
CA MET A 176 1.49 -14.53 -5.85
C MET A 176 2.04 -13.15 -6.16
N SER A 177 1.22 -12.11 -6.03
CA SER A 177 1.61 -10.73 -6.36
C SER A 177 1.96 -9.89 -5.13
N ALA A 178 1.89 -10.48 -3.93
CA ALA A 178 2.04 -9.77 -2.66
C ALA A 178 1.11 -8.54 -2.60
N TYR A 179 -0.18 -8.71 -2.82
CA TYR A 179 -1.18 -7.64 -2.65
C TYR A 179 -1.58 -7.53 -1.19
N HIS A 180 -1.77 -6.31 -0.68
CA HIS A 180 -1.85 -6.05 0.76
C HIS A 180 -3.09 -5.28 1.22
N HIS A 181 -4.02 -4.95 0.31
CA HIS A 181 -5.21 -4.15 0.61
C HIS A 181 -6.51 -4.97 0.62
N GLY A 182 -6.40 -6.28 0.85
CA GLY A 182 -7.53 -7.19 0.98
C GLY A 182 -8.11 -7.70 -0.35
N GLU A 183 -8.69 -8.90 -0.31
CA GLU A 183 -9.18 -9.58 -1.51
C GLU A 183 -10.45 -8.95 -2.09
N MET A 184 -11.27 -8.29 -1.28
CA MET A 184 -12.50 -7.63 -1.76
C MET A 184 -12.19 -6.56 -2.83
N SER A 185 -11.12 -5.78 -2.62
CA SER A 185 -10.65 -4.80 -3.59
C SER A 185 -10.10 -5.47 -4.86
N LEU A 186 -9.44 -6.63 -4.73
CA LEU A 186 -8.97 -7.41 -5.88
C LEU A 186 -10.12 -8.02 -6.69
N MET A 187 -11.13 -8.58 -6.04
CA MET A 187 -12.30 -9.14 -6.73
C MET A 187 -12.99 -8.05 -7.56
N MET A 188 -13.18 -6.85 -7.00
CA MET A 188 -13.72 -5.72 -7.76
C MET A 188 -12.78 -5.28 -8.89
N THR A 189 -11.46 -5.31 -8.66
CA THR A 189 -10.48 -4.98 -9.71
C THR A 189 -10.57 -5.96 -10.88
N ILE A 190 -10.71 -7.27 -10.60
CA ILE A 190 -10.89 -8.31 -11.62
C ILE A 190 -12.20 -8.09 -12.39
N ILE A 191 -13.30 -7.82 -11.69
CA ILE A 191 -14.59 -7.53 -12.32
C ILE A 191 -14.46 -6.33 -13.27
N ASN A 192 -13.85 -5.24 -12.81
CA ASN A 192 -13.68 -4.02 -13.61
C ASN A 192 -12.79 -4.24 -14.84
N LEU A 193 -11.80 -5.13 -14.77
CA LEU A 193 -10.96 -5.48 -15.92
C LEU A 193 -11.69 -6.34 -16.96
N ALA A 194 -12.74 -7.06 -16.54
CA ALA A 194 -13.52 -7.95 -17.39
C ALA A 194 -14.75 -7.31 -18.02
N GLN A 195 -15.27 -6.22 -17.45
CA GLN A 195 -16.48 -5.54 -17.92
C GLN A 195 -16.37 -5.03 -19.37
N ASP A 196 -17.39 -5.30 -20.18
CA ASP A 196 -17.44 -5.03 -21.63
C ASP A 196 -18.73 -4.30 -22.08
N PHE A 197 -19.53 -3.78 -21.14
CA PHE A 197 -20.74 -3.04 -21.48
C PHE A 197 -20.45 -1.65 -22.06
N VAL A 198 -21.42 -1.08 -22.79
CA VAL A 198 -21.29 0.26 -23.40
C VAL A 198 -20.91 1.33 -22.35
N GLY A 199 -19.72 1.92 -22.51
CA GLY A 199 -19.18 2.93 -21.60
C GLY A 199 -18.21 2.41 -20.54
N SER A 200 -17.89 1.10 -20.52
CA SER A 200 -16.80 0.55 -19.69
C SER A 200 -15.47 0.50 -20.47
N ASN A 201 -14.94 -0.68 -20.75
CA ASN A 201 -13.69 -0.90 -21.46
C ASN A 201 -13.96 -1.08 -22.96
N ASN A 202 -13.27 -0.32 -23.80
CA ASN A 202 -13.31 -0.54 -25.26
C ASN A 202 -12.73 -1.92 -25.64
N LEU A 203 -11.77 -2.40 -24.85
CA LEU A 203 -11.17 -3.73 -24.98
C LEU A 203 -10.90 -4.25 -23.57
N ASN A 204 -11.74 -5.18 -23.12
CA ASN A 204 -11.60 -5.85 -21.83
C ASN A 204 -10.46 -6.87 -21.87
N LEU A 205 -9.58 -6.83 -20.87
CA LEU A 205 -8.40 -7.70 -20.81
C LEU A 205 -8.71 -9.07 -20.22
N LEU A 206 -9.88 -9.23 -19.62
CA LEU A 206 -10.38 -10.46 -19.05
C LEU A 206 -11.78 -10.73 -19.58
N GLN A 207 -12.15 -12.00 -19.74
CA GLN A 207 -13.47 -12.38 -20.23
C GLN A 207 -14.51 -12.36 -19.10
N PRO A 208 -15.71 -11.76 -19.32
CA PRO A 208 -16.79 -11.75 -18.34
C PRO A 208 -17.64 -13.04 -18.43
N LEU A 209 -17.12 -14.16 -17.91
CA LEU A 209 -17.82 -15.46 -17.93
C LEU A 209 -18.83 -15.54 -16.77
N GLY A 210 -20.00 -14.95 -16.99
CA GLY A 210 -21.09 -14.82 -16.02
C GLY A 210 -21.63 -13.40 -15.96
N GLN A 211 -22.26 -13.02 -14.84
CA GLN A 211 -22.83 -11.68 -14.67
C GLN A 211 -21.80 -10.71 -14.04
N PHE A 212 -21.11 -9.92 -14.86
CA PHE A 212 -20.07 -8.94 -14.45
C PHE A 212 -20.56 -7.49 -14.31
N GLY A 213 -21.88 -7.31 -14.27
CA GLY A 213 -22.56 -6.04 -14.26
C GLY A 213 -22.91 -5.57 -15.67
N THR A 214 -23.85 -4.64 -15.75
CA THR A 214 -24.36 -4.11 -17.00
C THR A 214 -24.37 -2.59 -17.00
N ARG A 215 -24.68 -2.00 -18.15
CA ARG A 215 -24.88 -0.56 -18.27
C ARG A 215 -26.02 -0.01 -17.40
N LEU A 216 -26.98 -0.84 -16.98
CA LEU A 216 -28.14 -0.40 -16.20
C LEU A 216 -27.72 0.22 -14.86
N HIS A 217 -26.69 -0.35 -14.24
CA HIS A 217 -26.16 0.13 -12.94
C HIS A 217 -24.66 0.48 -13.01
N GLY A 218 -24.12 0.69 -14.21
CA GLY A 218 -22.70 0.99 -14.42
C GLY A 218 -21.78 -0.07 -13.81
N GLY A 219 -22.14 -1.36 -13.96
CA GLY A 219 -21.37 -2.48 -13.45
C GLY A 219 -21.63 -2.87 -12.00
N LYS A 220 -22.41 -2.08 -11.23
CA LYS A 220 -22.69 -2.34 -9.80
C LYS A 220 -23.66 -3.50 -9.56
N ASP A 221 -24.38 -3.91 -10.59
CA ASP A 221 -25.28 -5.06 -10.63
C ASP A 221 -24.54 -6.38 -10.90
N SER A 222 -23.19 -6.39 -10.81
CA SER A 222 -22.36 -7.59 -10.90
C SER A 222 -22.75 -8.64 -9.86
N ALA A 223 -22.79 -9.90 -10.26
CA ALA A 223 -23.01 -11.01 -9.33
C ALA A 223 -21.83 -11.21 -8.38
N SER A 224 -22.07 -11.99 -7.32
CA SER A 224 -21.05 -12.27 -6.30
C SER A 224 -19.83 -12.99 -6.91
N PRO A 225 -18.58 -12.59 -6.56
CA PRO A 225 -17.33 -13.15 -7.10
C PRO A 225 -17.15 -14.68 -7.01
N ARG A 226 -17.95 -15.33 -6.15
CA ARG A 226 -17.97 -16.80 -5.97
C ARG A 226 -18.78 -17.54 -7.03
N TYR A 227 -19.62 -16.85 -7.79
CA TYR A 227 -20.50 -17.42 -8.82
C TYR A 227 -20.06 -17.10 -10.25
N ILE A 228 -19.10 -16.20 -10.42
CA ILE A 228 -18.64 -15.73 -11.73
C ILE A 228 -17.21 -16.19 -12.00
N PHE A 229 -16.92 -16.42 -13.27
CA PHE A 229 -15.65 -16.95 -13.76
C PHE A 229 -15.00 -15.96 -14.73
N THR A 230 -13.69 -16.08 -14.91
CA THR A 230 -12.97 -15.24 -15.84
C THR A 230 -11.76 -15.97 -16.42
N MET A 231 -11.18 -15.43 -17.47
CA MET A 231 -9.91 -15.85 -18.08
C MET A 231 -9.33 -14.71 -18.92
N LEU A 232 -8.05 -14.81 -19.31
CA LEU A 232 -7.43 -13.92 -20.31
C LEU A 232 -8.01 -14.18 -21.70
#